data_AF-A0A9X1MQG6-F1
#
_entry.id   AF-A0A9X1MQG6-F1
#
_cell.length_a   1.000
_cell.length_b   1.000
_cell.length_c   1.000
_cell.angle_alpha   90.00
_cell.angle_beta   90.00
_cell.angle_gamma   90.00
#
_symmetry.space_group_name_H-M   'P 1'
#
loop_
_entity.id
_entity.type
_entity.pdbx_description
1 polymer ?
#
loop_
_entity_poly.entity_id
_entity_poly.type
_entity_poly.pdbx_seq_one_letter_code
_entity_poly.pdbx_strand_id
1 'polypeptide(L)' 'MSRDRQTIGGCPKCKSAMMTCTYNHFQNDELEIHSWEHKCPDCGHRETSALRSDEEEDAEDFPNGDKCPFCGRQASV' A
#
# COMPACT_ATOMS: atom_id res chain seq x y z
N MET A 1 -4.08 3.78 16.31
CA MET A 1 -3.11 3.26 15.33
C MET A 1 -2.87 4.33 14.28
N SER A 2 -1.71 4.98 14.33
CA SER A 2 -1.33 5.99 13.34
C SER A 2 -1.20 5.29 11.98
N ARG A 3 -2.00 5.69 10.99
CA ARG A 3 -1.91 5.12 9.65
C ARG A 3 -0.55 5.48 9.06
N ASP A 4 0.17 4.50 8.52
CA ASP A 4 1.46 4.74 7.91
C ASP A 4 1.28 5.41 6.53
N ARG A 5 1.10 6.72 6.54
CA ARG A 5 0.78 7.55 5.37
C ARG A 5 1.90 8.53 5.07
N GLN A 6 2.40 8.50 3.84
CA GLN A 6 3.39 9.45 3.34
C GLN A 6 2.95 10.06 2.01
N THR A 7 3.35 11.32 1.76
CA THR A 7 3.19 11.97 0.46
C THR A 7 4.38 11.61 -0.42
N ILE A 8 4.12 10.91 -1.53
CA ILE A 8 5.13 10.44 -2.48
C ILE A 8 5.17 11.29 -3.76
N GLY A 9 4.09 12.01 -4.06
CA GLY A 9 3.94 12.76 -5.31
C GLY A 9 3.96 11.89 -6.56
N GLY A 10 4.20 12.52 -7.71
CA GLY A 10 4.36 11.80 -8.98
C GLY A 10 3.11 11.06 -9.47
N CYS A 11 1.91 11.59 -9.25
CA CYS A 11 0.66 10.94 -9.68
C CYS A 11 0.73 10.52 -11.17
N PRO A 12 0.48 9.25 -11.53
CA PRO A 12 0.61 8.80 -12.92
C PRO A 12 -0.40 9.47 -13.87
N LYS A 13 -1.55 9.92 -13.34
CA LYS A 13 -2.63 10.59 -14.09
C LYS A 13 -2.38 12.10 -14.31
N CYS A 14 -2.10 12.85 -13.24
CA CYS A 14 -2.04 14.33 -13.30
C CYS A 14 -0.68 14.91 -12.93
N LYS A 15 0.32 14.07 -12.64
CA LYS A 15 1.68 14.47 -12.19
C LYS A 15 1.72 15.30 -10.92
N SER A 16 0.63 15.33 -10.15
CA SER A 16 0.58 16.03 -8.86
C SER A 16 1.64 15.51 -7.88
N ALA A 17 2.23 16.45 -7.14
CA ALA A 17 3.13 16.19 -6.02
C ALA A 17 2.42 15.78 -4.73
N MET A 18 1.08 15.81 -4.69
CA MET A 18 0.28 15.53 -3.49
C MET A 18 -0.21 14.08 -3.40
N MET A 19 0.22 13.19 -4.30
CA MET A 19 -0.13 11.77 -4.21
C MET A 19 0.38 11.18 -2.89
N THR A 20 -0.50 10.49 -2.17
CA THR A 20 -0.17 9.84 -0.91
C THR A 20 -0.14 8.33 -1.05
N CYS A 21 0.82 7.69 -0.40
CA CYS A 21 0.97 6.25 -0.23
C CYS A 21 0.67 5.90 1.23
N THR A 22 -0.30 5.03 1.46
CA THR A 22 -0.76 4.60 2.79
C THR A 22 -0.58 3.10 2.91
N TYR A 23 0.00 2.66 4.02
CA TYR A 23 0.12 1.26 4.39
C TYR A 23 -0.79 0.96 5.58
N ASN A 24 -1.49 -0.16 5.53
CA ASN A 24 -2.13 -0.76 6.69
C ASN A 24 -1.76 -2.23 6.78
N HIS A 25 -1.27 -2.61 7.95
CA HIS A 25 -1.04 -3.99 8.34
C HIS A 25 -2.14 -4.45 9.28
N PHE A 26 -2.70 -5.60 9.01
CA PHE A 26 -3.64 -6.28 9.89
C PHE A 26 -3.14 -7.68 10.13
N GLN A 27 -3.03 -8.08 11.40
CA GLN A 27 -2.57 -9.41 11.76
C GLN A 27 -3.40 -9.93 12.93
N ASN A 28 -3.87 -11.16 12.82
CA ASN A 28 -4.45 -11.94 13.91
C ASN A 28 -3.90 -13.38 13.86
N ASP A 29 -4.43 -14.28 14.68
CA ASP A 29 -3.93 -15.65 14.81
C ASP A 29 -4.15 -16.53 13.55
N GLU A 30 -5.04 -16.12 12.63
CA GLU A 30 -5.47 -16.90 11.46
C GLU A 30 -5.14 -16.23 10.13
N LEU A 31 -4.90 -14.91 10.14
CA LEU A 31 -4.87 -14.07 8.96
C LEU A 31 -3.93 -12.88 9.16
N GLU A 32 -3.04 -12.70 8.20
CA GLU A 32 -2.20 -11.53 8.06
C GLU A 32 -2.45 -10.87 6.71
N ILE A 33 -2.63 -9.56 6.71
CA ILE A 33 -2.96 -8.74 5.55
C ILE A 33 -2.04 -7.53 5.50
N HIS A 34 -1.35 -7.38 4.39
CA HIS A 34 -0.59 -6.20 4.03
C HIS A 34 -1.35 -5.41 2.97
N SER A 35 -1.79 -4.19 3.27
CA SER A 35 -2.56 -3.38 2.31
C SER A 35 -1.91 -2.04 2.03
N TRP A 36 -1.83 -1.70 0.74
CA TRP A 36 -1.26 -0.48 0.21
C TRP A 36 -2.31 0.31 -0.56
N GLU A 37 -2.36 1.62 -0.31
CA GLU A 37 -3.24 2.55 -1.02
C GLU A 37 -2.45 3.77 -1.51
N HIS A 38 -2.57 4.00 -2.80
CA HIS A 38 -2.14 5.20 -3.50
C HIS A 38 -3.35 6.09 -3.76
N LYS A 39 -3.31 7.34 -3.31
CA LYS A 39 -4.43 8.29 -3.47
C LYS A 39 -3.93 9.67 -3.85
N CYS A 40 -4.39 10.18 -4.98
CA CYS A 40 -4.17 11.54 -5.43
C CYS A 40 -5.36 12.44 -5.06
N PRO A 41 -5.17 13.49 -4.25
CA PRO A 41 -6.25 14.42 -3.90
C PRO A 41 -6.65 15.35 -5.06
N ASP A 42 -5.75 15.64 -6.01
CA ASP A 42 -6.03 16.63 -7.07
C ASP A 42 -6.88 16.07 -8.22
N CYS A 43 -6.65 14.82 -8.62
CA CYS A 43 -7.39 14.21 -9.73
C CYS A 43 -8.26 13.02 -9.32
N GLY A 44 -8.27 12.67 -8.03
CA GLY A 44 -9.05 11.55 -7.49
C GLY A 44 -8.53 10.16 -7.87
N HIS A 45 -7.35 10.06 -8.49
CA HIS A 45 -6.77 8.77 -8.85
C HIS A 45 -6.45 7.95 -7.59
N ARG A 46 -6.81 6.66 -7.63
CA ARG A 46 -6.63 5.73 -6.52
C ARG A 46 -6.20 4.36 -7.04
N GLU A 47 -5.20 3.77 -6.39
CA GLU A 47 -4.73 2.40 -6.63
C GLU A 47 -4.62 1.71 -5.28
N THR A 48 -5.06 0.46 -5.21
CA THR A 48 -5.06 -0.34 -3.98
C THR A 48 -4.58 -1.73 -4.28
N SER A 49 -3.74 -2.28 -3.40
CA SER A 49 -3.30 -3.66 -3.43
C SER A 49 -3.31 -4.19 -2.01
N ALA A 50 -3.69 -5.45 -1.84
CA ALA A 50 -3.65 -6.13 -0.57
C ALA A 50 -3.07 -7.52 -0.82
N LEU A 51 -2.13 -7.94 0.01
CA LEU A 51 -1.63 -9.30 0.08
C LEU A 51 -2.17 -9.96 1.34
N ARG A 52 -2.63 -11.20 1.23
CA ARG A 52 -3.22 -11.95 2.33
C ARG A 52 -2.55 -13.30 2.53
N SER A 53 -2.34 -13.68 3.79
CA SER A 53 -1.65 -14.94 4.12
C SER A 53 -2.49 -16.18 3.82
N ASP A 54 -3.81 -16.01 3.67
CA ASP A 54 -4.76 -17.09 3.37
C ASP A 54 -4.99 -17.29 1.86
N GLU A 55 -4.45 -16.43 1.00
CA GLU A 55 -4.56 -16.53 -0.44
C GLU A 55 -3.30 -17.18 -1.03
N GLU A 56 -3.45 -18.37 -1.65
CA GLU A 56 -2.33 -19.11 -2.26
C GLU A 56 -1.64 -18.31 -3.38
N GLU A 57 -2.39 -17.47 -4.11
CA GLU A 57 -1.83 -16.60 -5.15
C GLU A 57 -0.91 -15.52 -4.57
N ASP A 58 -1.15 -15.08 -3.34
CA ASP A 58 -0.34 -14.06 -2.67
C ASP A 58 0.87 -14.65 -1.95
N ALA A 59 0.95 -15.97 -1.77
CA ALA A 59 1.96 -16.62 -0.96
C ALA A 59 3.40 -16.33 -1.41
N GLU A 60 3.63 -16.16 -2.72
CA GLU A 60 4.95 -15.83 -3.27
C GLU A 60 5.35 -14.36 -3.03
N ASP A 61 4.38 -13.45 -3.07
CA ASP A 61 4.59 -12.02 -2.90
C ASP A 61 4.49 -11.57 -1.43
N PHE A 62 3.88 -12.40 -0.58
CA PHE A 62 3.65 -12.13 0.84
C PHE A 62 4.90 -11.69 1.62
N PRO A 63 6.10 -12.27 1.40
CA PRO A 63 7.33 -11.80 2.04
C PRO A 63 7.70 -10.35 1.72
N ASN A 64 7.14 -9.79 0.64
CA ASN A 64 7.29 -8.40 0.23
C ASN A 64 6.06 -7.55 0.59
N GLY A 65 5.15 -8.03 1.43
CA GLY A 65 3.92 -7.29 1.78
C GLY A 65 4.17 -5.97 2.48
N ASP A 66 5.29 -5.83 3.17
CA ASP A 66 5.74 -4.57 3.75
C ASP A 66 6.40 -3.61 2.74
N LYS A 67 6.37 -3.94 1.45
CA LYS A 67 6.83 -3.09 0.35
C LYS A 67 5.69 -2.73 -0.59
N CYS A 68 5.53 -1.44 -0.84
CA CYS A 68 4.51 -0.93 -1.74
C CYS A 68 4.75 -1.41 -3.19
N PRO A 69 3.78 -2.08 -3.83
CA PRO A 69 3.94 -2.55 -5.21
C PRO A 69 3.96 -1.42 -6.24
N PHE A 70 3.50 -0.22 -5.86
CA PHE A 70 3.35 0.92 -6.77
C PHE A 70 4.57 1.85 -6.81
N CYS A 71 5.15 2.15 -5.63
CA CYS A 71 6.28 3.08 -5.53
C CYS A 71 7.54 2.46 -4.90
N GLY A 72 7.49 1.18 -4.50
CA GLY A 72 8.61 0.49 -3.87
C GLY A 72 8.95 0.96 -2.45
N ARG A 73 8.10 1.81 -1.86
CA ARG A 73 8.24 2.30 -0.48
C ARG A 73 8.15 1.14 0.51
N GLN A 74 9.05 1.09 1.49
CA GLN A 74 8.96 0.18 2.62
C GLN A 74 8.05 0.77 3.72
N ALA A 75 7.25 -0.08 4.34
CA ALA A 75 6.49 0.26 5.54
C ALA A 75 7.46 0.72 6.64
N SER A 76 7.07 1.78 7.35
CA SER A 76 7.84 2.26 8.49
C SER A 76 7.40 1.50 9.73
N VAL A 77 8.29 0.62 10.23
CA VAL A 77 8.12 -0.19 11.45
C VAL A 77 8.00 0.68 12.70
#